data_AF-A0A9P0L462-F1
#
_entry.id   AF-A0A9P0L462-F1
#
_cell.length_a   1.000
_cell.length_b   1.000
_cell.length_c   1.000
_cell.angle_alpha   90.00
_cell.angle_beta   90.00
_cell.angle_gamma   90.00
#
_symmetry.space_group_name_H-M   'P 1'
#
loop_
_entity.id
_entity.type
_entity.pdbx_description
1 polymer ?
#
loop_
_entity_poly.entity_id
_entity_poly.type
_entity_poly.pdbx_seq_one_letter_code
_entity_poly.pdbx_strand_id
1 'polypeptide(L)'
;MLVGILNKSTPPVSYLINSAALEKTNYSTVASFINDGLTLLYAPNPVKSENVKAMLSDAAAFMIKAGKALLVFYPELIHFTCMAHALNRLAELVRAEYPSVNNLINNGKKVFLKAPLRVEFYKEMAPGLSLPPEPVITRWGTWLNAALFYADNFVKIKDIFLSLDADSIALRSCKESILGGHLVFIKAHFFMLAKAIMELETTQLSLNDSFRIIEKVIEEISLIPGEIGNKIRVKRESVLSRNPGYQQIKNVCYILRGQNQSDPDIKMKPSDIASLKFAPITSCDVERSFSAFKNVLTNKRHNLSMDSINELLVLYCNPIV
;
A
#
# COMPACT_ATOMS: atom_id res chain seq x y z
N MET A 1 13.96 -9.73 -0.24
CA MET A 1 13.47 -10.16 -1.56
C MET A 1 12.56 -11.36 -1.39
N LEU A 2 11.27 -11.18 -1.65
CA LEU A 2 10.32 -12.28 -1.72
C LEU A 2 10.26 -12.80 -3.15
N VAL A 3 10.16 -14.12 -3.33
CA VAL A 3 10.00 -14.77 -4.65
C VAL A 3 8.85 -15.77 -4.57
N GLY A 4 7.99 -15.77 -5.57
CA GLY A 4 6.89 -16.71 -5.72
C GLY A 4 6.80 -17.25 -7.15
N ILE A 5 6.08 -18.35 -7.31
CA ILE A 5 5.88 -19.01 -8.62
C ILE A 5 4.54 -18.57 -9.18
N LEU A 6 4.56 -17.95 -10.36
CA LEU A 6 3.35 -17.57 -11.09
C LEU A 6 2.56 -18.81 -11.53
N ASN A 7 1.23 -18.77 -11.39
CA ASN A 7 0.34 -19.87 -11.70
C ASN A 7 -1.00 -19.35 -12.25
N LYS A 8 -1.61 -20.13 -13.14
CA LYS A 8 -2.94 -19.88 -13.72
C LYS A 8 -4.11 -20.31 -12.82
N SER A 9 -3.87 -21.13 -11.80
CA SER A 9 -4.93 -21.76 -11.00
C SER A 9 -5.08 -21.17 -9.61
N THR A 10 -3.97 -20.74 -8.99
CA THR A 10 -3.95 -20.27 -7.60
C THR A 10 -3.05 -19.05 -7.44
N PRO A 11 -3.33 -18.19 -6.45
CA PRO A 11 -2.39 -17.15 -6.02
C PRO A 11 -1.01 -17.71 -5.67
N PRO A 12 0.07 -16.99 -6.00
CA PRO A 12 1.42 -17.41 -5.66
C PRO A 12 1.64 -17.36 -4.15
N VAL A 13 2.28 -18.38 -3.60
CA VAL A 13 2.91 -18.30 -2.28
C VAL A 13 4.32 -17.73 -2.49
N SER A 14 4.64 -16.68 -1.74
CA SER A 14 5.94 -16.01 -1.81
C SER A 14 6.80 -16.36 -0.60
N TYR A 15 8.08 -16.58 -0.83
CA TYR A 15 9.07 -16.91 0.19
C TYR A 15 10.18 -15.86 0.24
N LEU A 16 10.65 -15.53 1.43
CA LEU A 16 11.84 -14.70 1.62
C LEU A 16 13.09 -15.49 1.26
N ILE A 17 13.70 -15.17 0.11
CA ILE A 17 14.88 -15.87 -0.38
C ILE A 17 16.17 -15.15 0.00
N ASN A 18 16.13 -13.82 0.07
CA ASN A 18 17.31 -13.03 0.40
C ASN A 18 16.93 -11.77 1.19
N SER A 19 17.76 -11.39 2.15
CA SER A 19 17.68 -10.15 2.94
C SER A 19 19.09 -9.65 3.19
N ALA A 20 19.33 -8.35 3.07
CA ALA A 20 20.63 -7.76 3.37
C ALA A 20 20.49 -6.30 3.81
N ALA A 21 21.39 -5.86 4.69
CA ALA A 21 21.66 -4.43 4.88
C ALA A 21 22.61 -3.97 3.77
N LEU A 22 22.15 -3.03 2.96
CA LEU A 22 22.97 -2.44 1.91
C LEU A 22 23.70 -1.21 2.46
N GLU A 23 25.03 -1.15 2.29
CA GLU A 23 25.83 0.04 2.68
C GLU A 23 25.37 1.31 1.95
N LYS A 24 24.92 1.15 0.70
CA LYS A 24 24.33 2.22 -0.11
C LYS A 24 23.05 1.72 -0.75
N THR A 25 21.96 2.45 -0.57
CA THR A 25 20.68 2.18 -1.22
C THR A 25 20.60 2.96 -2.54
N ASN A 26 21.13 2.37 -3.61
CA ASN A 26 21.05 2.92 -4.96
C ASN A 26 20.62 1.83 -5.96
N TYR A 27 20.42 2.20 -7.22
CA TYR A 27 19.84 1.27 -8.18
C TYR A 27 20.76 0.09 -8.51
N SER A 28 22.08 0.29 -8.53
CA SER A 28 23.04 -0.75 -8.89
C SER A 28 23.22 -1.76 -7.75
N THR A 29 23.27 -1.29 -6.50
CA THR A 29 23.36 -2.20 -5.34
C THR A 29 22.08 -3.02 -5.18
N VAL A 30 20.91 -2.43 -5.40
CA VAL A 30 19.64 -3.16 -5.40
C VAL A 30 19.55 -4.18 -6.54
N ALA A 31 19.96 -3.80 -7.76
CA ALA A 31 19.95 -4.72 -8.90
C ALA A 31 20.91 -5.90 -8.68
N SER A 32 22.12 -5.65 -8.16
CA SER A 32 23.06 -6.71 -7.77
C SER A 32 22.44 -7.63 -6.73
N PHE A 33 21.89 -7.07 -5.64
CA PHE A 33 21.25 -7.86 -4.58
C PHE A 33 20.13 -8.77 -5.10
N ILE A 34 19.33 -8.30 -6.05
CA ILE A 34 18.29 -9.13 -6.68
C ILE A 34 18.92 -10.24 -7.51
N ASN A 35 19.92 -9.94 -8.34
CA ASN A 35 20.61 -10.93 -9.16
C ASN A 35 21.33 -12.00 -8.32
N ASP A 36 21.96 -11.59 -7.22
CA ASP A 36 22.63 -12.47 -6.26
C ASP A 36 21.62 -13.39 -5.59
N GLY A 37 20.46 -12.84 -5.17
CA GLY A 37 19.38 -13.63 -4.58
C GLY A 37 18.76 -14.63 -5.57
N LEU A 38 18.62 -14.27 -6.84
CA LEU A 38 18.16 -15.19 -7.88
C LEU A 38 19.22 -16.27 -8.17
N THR A 39 20.50 -15.91 -8.20
CA THR A 39 21.59 -16.87 -8.38
C THR A 39 21.61 -17.90 -7.26
N LEU A 40 21.40 -17.46 -6.01
CA LEU A 40 21.27 -18.35 -4.86
C LEU A 40 20.09 -19.32 -5.01
N LEU A 41 18.93 -18.81 -5.47
CA LEU A 41 17.72 -19.63 -5.66
C LEU A 41 17.89 -20.73 -6.72
N TYR A 42 18.63 -20.45 -7.79
CA TYR A 42 18.81 -21.38 -8.91
C TYR A 42 20.02 -22.31 -8.76
N ALA A 43 20.88 -22.06 -7.77
CA ALA A 43 22.10 -22.83 -7.55
C ALA A 43 21.81 -24.35 -7.44
N PRO A 44 22.63 -25.21 -8.08
CA PRO A 44 23.88 -24.90 -8.78
C PRO A 44 23.70 -24.47 -10.25
N ASN A 45 22.47 -24.35 -10.74
CA ASN A 45 22.19 -23.99 -12.14
C ASN A 45 22.22 -22.47 -12.35
N PRO A 46 22.54 -22.00 -13.56
CA PRO A 46 22.39 -20.58 -13.88
C PRO A 46 20.91 -20.18 -13.89
N VAL A 47 20.64 -18.92 -13.54
CA VAL A 47 19.30 -18.34 -13.64
C VAL A 47 18.90 -18.33 -15.11
N LYS A 48 17.77 -18.98 -15.42
CA LYS A 48 17.16 -18.91 -16.75
C LYS A 48 16.43 -17.60 -16.90
N SER A 49 16.87 -16.76 -17.83
CA SER A 49 16.34 -15.40 -17.99
C SER A 49 14.83 -15.37 -18.25
N GLU A 50 14.34 -16.37 -18.99
CA GLU A 50 12.94 -16.58 -19.35
C GLU A 50 12.09 -17.00 -18.15
N ASN A 51 12.66 -17.38 -17.00
CA ASN A 51 11.86 -17.70 -15.82
C ASN A 51 11.53 -16.47 -14.96
N VAL A 52 12.17 -15.32 -15.22
CA VAL A 52 12.01 -14.10 -14.42
C VAL A 52 11.01 -13.17 -15.11
N LYS A 53 9.73 -13.27 -14.72
CA LYS A 53 8.61 -12.65 -15.45
C LYS A 53 8.10 -11.33 -14.89
N ALA A 54 8.13 -11.16 -13.57
CA ALA A 54 7.51 -10.03 -12.91
C ALA A 54 8.35 -9.56 -11.73
N MET A 55 8.50 -8.25 -11.59
CA MET A 55 9.15 -7.60 -10.45
C MET A 55 8.21 -6.53 -9.93
N LEU A 56 7.95 -6.59 -8.63
CA LEU A 56 7.12 -5.65 -7.92
C LEU A 56 7.93 -4.92 -6.86
N SER A 57 7.86 -3.58 -6.88
CA SER A 57 8.59 -2.72 -5.95
C SER A 57 7.74 -1.56 -5.45
N ASP A 58 8.27 -0.77 -4.52
CA ASP A 58 7.78 0.59 -4.31
C ASP A 58 8.08 1.50 -5.52
N ALA A 59 7.59 2.73 -5.47
CA ALA A 59 7.78 3.72 -6.53
C ALA A 59 9.02 4.63 -6.33
N ALA A 60 9.98 4.23 -5.49
CA ALA A 60 11.19 5.00 -5.28
C ALA A 60 12.03 5.07 -6.56
N ALA A 61 12.68 6.21 -6.80
CA ALA A 61 13.41 6.45 -8.04
C ALA A 61 14.55 5.43 -8.27
N PHE A 62 15.20 4.96 -7.21
CA PHE A 62 16.24 3.93 -7.32
C PHE A 62 15.67 2.54 -7.64
N MET A 63 14.46 2.20 -7.16
CA MET A 63 13.78 0.95 -7.52
C MET A 63 13.37 0.93 -8.99
N ILE A 64 12.85 2.05 -9.51
CA ILE A 64 12.54 2.22 -10.94
C ILE A 64 13.80 2.05 -11.79
N LYS A 65 14.91 2.67 -11.40
CA LYS A 65 16.19 2.50 -12.10
C LYS A 65 16.74 1.06 -11.98
N ALA A 66 16.54 0.40 -10.85
CA ALA A 66 17.00 -0.98 -10.64
C ALA A 66 16.23 -1.97 -11.52
N GLY A 67 14.90 -1.87 -11.55
CA GLY A 67 14.06 -2.66 -12.45
C GLY A 67 14.44 -2.45 -13.92
N LYS A 68 14.71 -1.19 -14.32
CA LYS A 68 15.22 -0.89 -15.66
C LYS A 68 16.58 -1.54 -15.96
N ALA A 69 17.49 -1.58 -14.99
CA ALA A 69 18.77 -2.27 -15.16
C ALA A 69 18.59 -3.79 -15.29
N LEU A 70 17.66 -4.37 -14.54
CA LEU A 70 17.35 -5.81 -14.57
C LEU A 70 16.74 -6.27 -15.89
N LEU A 71 16.05 -5.39 -16.63
CA LEU A 71 15.54 -5.70 -17.99
C LEU A 71 16.64 -6.10 -18.98
N VAL A 72 17.89 -5.67 -18.75
CA VAL A 72 19.03 -6.06 -19.59
C VAL A 72 19.35 -7.56 -19.43
N PHE A 73 19.21 -8.08 -18.21
CA PHE A 73 19.46 -9.49 -17.87
C PHE A 73 18.23 -10.36 -18.06
N TYR A 74 17.04 -9.78 -17.91
CA TYR A 74 15.74 -10.45 -17.98
C TYR A 74 14.82 -9.72 -18.96
N PRO A 75 14.96 -9.95 -20.28
CA PRO A 75 14.23 -9.18 -21.29
C PRO A 75 12.71 -9.38 -21.29
N GLU A 76 12.25 -10.49 -20.69
CA GLU A 76 10.83 -10.81 -20.54
C GLU A 76 10.23 -10.27 -19.22
N LEU A 77 11.04 -9.63 -18.36
CA LEU A 77 10.58 -9.10 -17.08
C LEU A 77 9.62 -7.92 -17.27
N ILE A 78 8.48 -7.95 -16.58
CA ILE A 78 7.63 -6.78 -16.37
C ILE A 78 7.94 -6.19 -15.00
N HIS A 79 8.58 -5.02 -14.96
CA HIS A 79 8.76 -4.27 -13.72
C HIS A 79 7.59 -3.29 -13.53
N PHE A 80 6.89 -3.38 -12.40
CA PHE A 80 5.86 -2.42 -12.04
C PHE A 80 5.91 -2.11 -10.54
N THR A 81 5.32 -0.97 -10.17
CA THR A 81 5.29 -0.48 -8.78
C THR A 81 3.96 -0.82 -8.10
N CYS A 82 3.97 -0.95 -6.77
CA CYS A 82 2.83 -1.32 -5.96
C CYS A 82 1.62 -0.39 -6.18
N MET A 83 0.48 -0.98 -6.55
CA MET A 83 -0.74 -0.23 -6.84
C MET A 83 -1.44 0.28 -5.58
N ALA A 84 -1.37 -0.45 -4.47
CA ALA A 84 -1.86 0.06 -3.18
C ALA A 84 -1.05 1.29 -2.72
N HIS A 85 0.28 1.28 -2.92
CA HIS A 85 1.13 2.46 -2.69
C HIS A 85 0.74 3.61 -3.61
N ALA A 86 0.46 3.35 -4.90
CA ALA A 86 -0.01 4.34 -5.84
C ALA A 86 -1.31 5.01 -5.37
N LEU A 87 -2.30 4.23 -4.90
CA LEU A 87 -3.54 4.74 -4.33
C LEU A 87 -3.31 5.52 -3.03
N ASN A 88 -2.40 5.06 -2.17
CA ASN A 88 -2.05 5.78 -0.95
C ASN A 88 -1.48 7.18 -1.25
N ARG A 89 -0.69 7.33 -2.32
CA ARG A 89 -0.19 8.66 -2.76
C ARG A 89 -1.30 9.60 -3.21
N LEU A 90 -2.45 9.07 -3.65
CA LEU A 90 -3.65 9.85 -3.91
C LEU A 90 -4.31 10.27 -2.59
N ALA A 91 -4.42 9.35 -1.64
CA ALA A 91 -4.96 9.63 -0.29
C ALA A 91 -4.12 10.69 0.45
N GLU A 92 -2.79 10.68 0.28
CA GLU A 92 -1.89 11.70 0.83
C GLU A 92 -2.17 13.10 0.26
N LEU A 93 -2.50 13.21 -1.03
CA LEU A 93 -2.91 14.49 -1.62
C LEU A 93 -4.25 14.93 -1.01
N VAL A 94 -5.23 14.04 -0.93
CA VAL A 94 -6.53 14.36 -0.29
C VAL A 94 -6.30 14.91 1.11
N ARG A 95 -5.48 14.24 1.93
CA ARG A 95 -5.13 14.72 3.27
C ARG A 95 -4.50 16.12 3.26
N ALA A 96 -3.60 16.40 2.32
CA ALA A 96 -2.94 17.70 2.20
C ALA A 96 -3.91 18.84 1.84
N GLU A 97 -4.94 18.55 1.04
CA GLU A 97 -5.99 19.51 0.66
C GLU A 97 -6.99 19.81 1.79
N TYR A 98 -7.02 19.00 2.86
CA TYR A 98 -7.93 19.18 4.00
C TYR A 98 -7.19 19.38 5.33
N PRO A 99 -6.46 20.50 5.51
CA PRO A 99 -5.70 20.77 6.73
C PRO A 99 -6.56 20.83 7.99
N SER A 100 -7.80 21.33 7.90
CA SER A 100 -8.72 21.36 9.05
C SER A 100 -9.13 19.94 9.49
N VAL A 101 -9.49 19.07 8.54
CA VAL A 101 -9.81 17.66 8.84
C VAL A 101 -8.57 16.93 9.37
N ASN A 102 -7.40 17.22 8.81
CA ASN A 102 -6.14 16.67 9.31
C ASN A 102 -5.85 17.14 10.75
N ASN A 103 -6.14 18.40 11.08
CA ASN A 103 -6.00 18.92 12.45
C ASN A 103 -7.00 18.26 13.42
N LEU A 104 -8.25 18.08 12.99
CA LEU A 104 -9.28 17.36 13.74
C LEU A 104 -8.83 15.93 14.08
N ILE A 105 -8.39 15.18 13.08
CA ILE A 105 -7.95 13.78 13.25
C ILE A 105 -6.72 13.69 14.15
N ASN A 106 -5.74 14.58 13.97
CA ASN A 106 -4.51 14.59 14.77
C ASN A 106 -4.73 14.92 16.25
N ASN A 107 -5.81 15.65 16.57
CA ASN A 107 -6.09 16.07 17.94
C ASN A 107 -7.20 15.26 18.61
N GLY A 108 -8.11 14.65 17.86
CA GLY A 108 -9.31 14.07 18.45
C GLY A 108 -9.05 12.90 19.39
N LYS A 109 -8.11 12.00 19.10
CA LYS A 109 -7.70 10.99 20.09
C LYS A 109 -6.94 11.60 21.28
N LYS A 110 -6.15 12.66 21.04
CA LYS A 110 -5.38 13.34 22.09
C LYS A 110 -6.28 13.97 23.15
N VAL A 111 -7.51 14.35 22.81
CA VAL A 111 -8.52 14.82 23.77
C VAL A 111 -8.76 13.80 24.90
N PHE A 112 -8.71 12.51 24.57
CA PHE A 112 -9.01 11.40 25.49
C PHE A 112 -7.75 10.70 26.02
N LEU A 113 -6.58 11.03 25.50
CA LEU A 113 -5.32 10.40 25.88
C LEU A 113 -4.96 10.80 27.32
N LYS A 114 -4.83 9.80 28.21
CA LYS A 114 -4.55 10.00 29.66
C LYS A 114 -5.64 10.82 30.39
N ALA A 115 -6.88 10.83 29.88
CA ALA A 115 -8.00 11.55 30.49
C ALA A 115 -9.17 10.59 30.78
N PRO A 116 -9.10 9.78 31.86
CA PRO A 116 -10.09 8.73 32.14
C PRO A 116 -11.52 9.29 32.28
N LEU A 117 -11.70 10.43 32.97
CA LEU A 117 -13.00 11.07 33.12
C LEU A 117 -13.64 11.48 31.77
N ARG A 118 -12.83 11.93 30.80
CA ARG A 118 -13.33 12.24 29.45
C ARG A 118 -13.69 11.00 28.66
N VAL A 119 -12.98 9.89 28.89
CA VAL A 119 -13.30 8.59 28.28
C VAL A 119 -14.59 8.03 28.86
N GLU A 120 -14.81 8.15 30.16
CA GLU A 120 -16.08 7.77 30.81
C GLU A 120 -17.23 8.62 30.26
N PHE A 121 -17.09 9.94 30.28
CA PHE A 121 -18.07 10.87 29.69
C PHE A 121 -18.36 10.56 28.22
N TYR A 122 -17.33 10.27 27.41
CA TYR A 122 -17.49 9.85 26.02
C TYR A 122 -18.35 8.60 25.89
N LYS A 123 -18.09 7.58 26.72
CA LYS A 123 -18.82 6.31 26.70
C LYS A 123 -20.26 6.46 27.19
N GLU A 124 -20.52 7.38 28.10
CA GLU A 124 -21.88 7.72 28.55
C GLU A 124 -22.67 8.44 27.45
N MET A 125 -22.07 9.44 26.78
CA MET A 125 -22.71 10.18 25.69
C MET A 125 -22.87 9.36 24.40
N ALA A 126 -21.93 8.45 24.11
CA ALA A 126 -21.95 7.61 22.93
C ALA A 126 -21.67 6.13 23.27
N PRO A 127 -22.63 5.43 23.92
CA PRO A 127 -22.47 4.04 24.28
C PRO A 127 -22.18 3.15 23.07
N GLY A 128 -21.16 2.29 23.19
CA GLY A 128 -20.76 1.36 22.13
C GLY A 128 -19.96 1.97 20.97
N LEU A 129 -19.83 3.31 20.90
CA LEU A 129 -18.97 3.94 19.89
C LEU A 129 -17.51 3.81 20.31
N SER A 130 -16.64 3.41 19.38
CA SER A 130 -15.19 3.40 19.61
C SER A 130 -14.66 4.83 19.79
N LEU A 131 -13.57 4.99 20.54
CA LEU A 131 -12.87 6.29 20.61
C LEU A 131 -12.37 6.69 19.22
N PRO A 132 -12.19 8.00 18.96
CA PRO A 132 -11.69 8.45 17.67
C PRO A 132 -10.39 7.76 17.26
N PRO A 133 -10.30 7.28 16.01
CA PRO A 133 -9.15 6.53 15.54
C PRO A 133 -7.93 7.44 15.40
N GLU A 134 -6.74 6.86 15.59
CA GLU A 134 -5.47 7.52 15.30
C GLU A 134 -4.87 6.90 14.05
N PRO A 135 -4.64 7.70 12.99
CA PRO A 135 -3.98 7.21 11.80
C PRO A 135 -2.60 6.68 12.13
N VAL A 136 -2.29 5.50 11.61
CA VAL A 136 -0.96 4.92 11.72
C VAL A 136 -0.19 5.38 10.49
N ILE A 137 0.82 6.23 10.67
CA ILE A 137 1.59 6.83 9.57
C ILE A 137 2.12 5.77 8.60
N THR A 138 2.50 4.60 9.11
CA THR A 138 3.04 3.49 8.33
C THR A 138 2.00 2.55 7.73
N ARG A 139 0.69 2.77 7.96
CA ARG A 139 -0.40 1.96 7.37
C ARG A 139 -1.25 2.81 6.43
N TRP A 140 -1.36 2.36 5.19
CA TRP A 140 -2.07 3.08 4.13
C TRP A 140 -3.58 3.17 4.41
N GLY A 141 -4.20 4.24 3.90
CA GLY A 141 -5.65 4.45 4.02
C GLY A 141 -6.17 4.80 5.43
N THR A 142 -5.36 4.69 6.49
CA THR A 142 -5.83 4.91 7.88
C THR A 142 -6.34 6.33 8.14
N TRP A 143 -5.77 7.33 7.48
CA TRP A 143 -6.26 8.71 7.57
C TRP A 143 -7.65 8.88 6.95
N LEU A 144 -7.90 8.27 5.79
CA LEU A 144 -9.24 8.31 5.17
C LEU A 144 -10.26 7.60 6.06
N ASN A 145 -9.92 6.43 6.60
CA ASN A 145 -10.80 5.72 7.55
C ASN A 145 -11.12 6.58 8.78
N ALA A 146 -10.16 7.36 9.29
CA ALA A 146 -10.42 8.30 10.37
C ALA A 146 -11.37 9.42 9.93
N ALA A 147 -11.17 10.01 8.76
CA ALA A 147 -12.09 11.02 8.22
C ALA A 147 -13.52 10.47 8.05
N LEU A 148 -13.66 9.24 7.55
CA LEU A 148 -14.96 8.56 7.43
C LEU A 148 -15.61 8.33 8.79
N PHE A 149 -14.86 7.89 9.80
CA PHE A 149 -15.36 7.77 11.17
C PHE A 149 -15.94 9.09 11.69
N TYR A 150 -15.24 10.21 11.50
CA TYR A 150 -15.77 11.52 11.90
C TYR A 150 -17.00 11.92 11.11
N ALA A 151 -17.06 11.60 9.82
CA ALA A 151 -18.21 11.90 8.99
C ALA A 151 -19.45 11.06 9.37
N ASP A 152 -19.26 9.78 9.72
CA ASP A 152 -20.32 8.88 10.19
C ASP A 152 -20.87 9.28 11.56
N ASN A 153 -20.01 9.79 12.44
CA ASN A 153 -20.34 10.08 13.83
C ASN A 153 -20.37 11.59 14.14
N PHE A 154 -20.51 12.43 13.10
CA PHE A 154 -20.26 13.87 13.18
C PHE A 154 -21.01 14.55 14.32
N VAL A 155 -22.34 14.36 14.39
CA VAL A 155 -23.20 15.00 15.40
C VAL A 155 -22.75 14.62 16.81
N LYS A 156 -22.66 13.31 17.09
CA LYS A 156 -22.26 12.79 18.41
C LYS A 156 -20.89 13.30 18.84
N ILE A 157 -19.89 13.21 17.96
CA ILE A 157 -18.52 13.64 18.28
C ILE A 157 -18.45 15.15 18.48
N LYS A 158 -19.19 15.92 17.68
CA LYS A 158 -19.28 17.38 17.84
C LYS A 158 -19.89 17.75 19.18
N ASP A 159 -21.00 17.13 19.55
CA ASP A 159 -21.67 17.39 20.82
C ASP A 159 -20.76 17.03 22.01
N ILE A 160 -20.07 15.89 21.96
CA ILE A 160 -19.09 15.51 22.98
C ILE A 160 -17.99 16.57 23.11
N PHE A 161 -17.40 17.00 21.99
CA PHE A 161 -16.35 18.02 22.06
C PHE A 161 -16.88 19.34 22.63
N LEU A 162 -18.07 19.78 22.24
CA LEU A 162 -18.66 21.03 22.73
C LEU A 162 -18.99 20.98 24.23
N SER A 163 -19.45 19.82 24.74
CA SER A 163 -19.79 19.61 26.15
C SER A 163 -18.59 19.50 27.10
N LEU A 164 -17.37 19.30 26.57
CA LEU A 164 -16.16 19.27 27.39
C LEU A 164 -15.58 20.68 27.60
N ASP A 165 -15.08 20.96 28.81
CA ASP A 165 -14.38 22.21 29.11
C ASP A 165 -13.09 22.33 28.30
N ALA A 166 -12.85 23.49 27.68
CA ALA A 166 -11.76 23.73 26.72
C ALA A 166 -10.37 23.91 27.37
N ASP A 167 -10.07 23.10 28.37
CA ASP A 167 -8.86 23.10 29.20
C ASP A 167 -7.59 22.61 28.48
N SER A 168 -7.72 22.02 27.28
CA SER A 168 -6.61 21.45 26.53
C SER A 168 -6.51 22.03 25.11
N ILE A 169 -5.28 22.20 24.63
CA ILE A 169 -4.98 22.68 23.26
C ILE A 169 -5.62 21.77 22.21
N ALA A 170 -5.59 20.45 22.45
CA ALA A 170 -6.18 19.46 21.56
C ALA A 170 -7.70 19.66 21.41
N LEU A 171 -8.41 19.88 22.52
CA LEU A 171 -9.86 20.08 22.47
C LEU A 171 -10.23 21.41 21.81
N ARG A 172 -9.52 22.50 22.11
CA ARG A 172 -9.69 23.78 21.41
C ARG A 172 -9.54 23.63 19.90
N SER A 173 -8.46 22.95 19.48
CA SER A 173 -8.20 22.65 18.07
C SER A 173 -9.32 21.83 17.43
N CYS A 174 -9.86 20.82 18.14
CA CYS A 174 -11.00 20.02 17.66
C CYS A 174 -12.27 20.85 17.50
N LYS A 175 -12.59 21.72 18.46
CA LYS A 175 -13.78 22.60 18.41
C LYS A 175 -13.73 23.55 17.20
N GLU A 176 -12.56 24.07 16.87
CA GLU A 176 -12.36 24.94 15.69
C GLU A 176 -12.37 24.17 14.36
N SER A 177 -11.88 22.92 14.38
CA SER A 177 -11.63 22.15 13.15
C SER A 177 -12.78 21.23 12.73
N ILE A 178 -13.81 21.05 13.57
CA ILE A 178 -14.94 20.14 13.32
C ILE A 178 -15.95 20.73 12.32
N LEU A 179 -15.52 20.86 11.07
CA LEU A 179 -16.30 21.40 9.96
C LEU A 179 -16.97 20.27 9.16
N GLY A 180 -18.31 20.25 9.16
CA GLY A 180 -19.08 19.18 8.49
C GLY A 180 -18.91 19.16 6.96
N GLY A 181 -18.77 20.32 6.31
CA GLY A 181 -18.70 20.41 4.84
C GLY A 181 -17.53 19.64 4.22
N HIS A 182 -16.33 19.74 4.80
CA HIS A 182 -15.16 19.00 4.32
C HIS A 182 -15.32 17.50 4.51
N LEU A 183 -15.86 17.07 5.66
CA LEU A 183 -16.13 15.65 5.94
C LEU A 183 -17.18 15.07 4.99
N VAL A 184 -18.22 15.84 4.64
CA VAL A 184 -19.22 15.45 3.65
C VAL A 184 -18.58 15.20 2.29
N PHE A 185 -17.75 16.13 1.80
CA PHE A 185 -17.08 15.94 0.51
C PHE A 185 -16.14 14.73 0.52
N ILE A 186 -15.35 14.57 1.59
CA ILE A 186 -14.46 13.40 1.74
C ILE A 186 -15.24 12.10 1.72
N LYS A 187 -16.33 12.02 2.48
CA LYS A 187 -17.17 10.83 2.54
C LYS A 187 -17.85 10.54 1.20
N ALA A 188 -18.35 11.56 0.51
CA ALA A 188 -19.04 11.39 -0.77
C ALA A 188 -18.10 10.90 -1.88
N HIS A 189 -16.84 11.37 -1.91
CA HIS A 189 -15.97 11.17 -3.07
C HIS A 189 -14.72 10.30 -2.82
N PHE A 190 -14.24 10.20 -1.58
CA PHE A 190 -12.98 9.51 -1.26
C PHE A 190 -13.16 8.26 -0.39
N PHE A 191 -14.38 7.88 0.00
CA PHE A 191 -14.62 6.64 0.74
C PHE A 191 -14.16 5.40 -0.06
N MET A 192 -14.39 5.42 -1.38
CA MET A 192 -14.05 4.33 -2.26
C MET A 192 -12.53 4.13 -2.34
N LEU A 193 -11.73 5.21 -2.22
CA LEU A 193 -10.27 5.11 -2.19
C LEU A 193 -9.78 4.35 -0.95
N ALA A 194 -10.39 4.58 0.21
CA ALA A 194 -10.07 3.85 1.44
C ALA A 194 -10.41 2.35 1.32
N LYS A 195 -11.60 2.07 0.76
CA LYS A 195 -12.06 0.70 0.49
C LYS A 195 -11.13 -0.03 -0.48
N ALA A 196 -10.75 0.61 -1.58
CA ALA A 196 -9.87 0.04 -2.59
C ALA A 196 -8.48 -0.30 -2.04
N ILE A 197 -7.88 0.59 -1.23
CA ILE A 197 -6.59 0.31 -0.57
C ILE A 197 -6.71 -0.94 0.31
N MET A 198 -7.75 -1.00 1.15
CA MET A 198 -7.99 -2.14 2.03
C MET A 198 -8.19 -3.45 1.25
N GLU A 199 -8.97 -3.43 0.17
CA GLU A 199 -9.19 -4.61 -0.67
C GLU A 199 -7.89 -5.07 -1.35
N LEU A 200 -7.10 -4.15 -1.89
CA LEU A 200 -5.83 -4.43 -2.54
C LEU A 200 -4.72 -4.89 -1.56
N GLU A 201 -4.87 -4.57 -0.28
CA GLU A 201 -4.03 -5.12 0.78
C GLU A 201 -4.38 -6.58 1.06
N THR A 202 -5.59 -7.08 0.76
CA THR A 202 -5.92 -8.49 0.97
C THR A 202 -5.10 -9.40 0.06
N THR A 203 -4.67 -10.55 0.60
CA THR A 203 -4.01 -11.57 -0.21
C THR A 203 -5.04 -12.33 -1.04
N GLN A 204 -4.60 -12.93 -2.14
CA GLN A 204 -5.36 -13.87 -2.99
C GLN A 204 -6.22 -13.30 -4.11
N LEU A 205 -6.18 -11.99 -4.39
CA LEU A 205 -6.88 -11.45 -5.56
C LEU A 205 -6.25 -11.94 -6.86
N SER A 206 -7.08 -12.25 -7.85
CA SER A 206 -6.61 -12.43 -9.22
C SER A 206 -6.16 -11.10 -9.80
N LEU A 207 -5.34 -11.16 -10.85
CA LEU A 207 -4.93 -9.96 -11.59
C LEU A 207 -6.16 -9.20 -12.09
N ASN A 208 -7.16 -9.93 -12.60
CA ASN A 208 -8.42 -9.36 -13.07
C ASN A 208 -9.18 -8.60 -11.97
N ASP A 209 -9.37 -9.22 -10.80
CA ASP A 209 -10.14 -8.61 -9.70
C ASP A 209 -9.42 -7.37 -9.15
N SER A 210 -8.09 -7.47 -9.04
CA SER A 210 -7.26 -6.34 -8.62
C SER A 210 -7.37 -5.17 -9.60
N PHE A 211 -7.35 -5.44 -10.91
CA PHE A 211 -7.55 -4.42 -11.94
C PHE A 211 -8.96 -3.82 -11.93
N ARG A 212 -10.00 -4.61 -11.65
CA ARG A 212 -11.38 -4.09 -11.51
C ARG A 212 -11.48 -3.07 -10.38
N ILE A 213 -10.80 -3.30 -9.26
CA ILE A 213 -10.72 -2.33 -8.16
C ILE A 213 -10.06 -1.03 -8.64
N ILE A 214 -8.92 -1.14 -9.33
CA ILE A 214 -8.19 0.02 -9.86
C ILE A 214 -9.00 0.80 -10.90
N GLU A 215 -9.63 0.10 -11.85
CA GLU A 215 -10.46 0.73 -12.89
C GLU A 215 -11.64 1.48 -12.27
N LYS A 216 -12.33 0.88 -11.30
CA LYS A 216 -13.39 1.55 -10.53
C LYS A 216 -12.88 2.81 -9.83
N VAL A 217 -11.69 2.76 -9.22
CA VAL A 217 -11.09 3.95 -8.59
C VAL A 217 -10.86 5.06 -9.61
N ILE A 218 -10.32 4.71 -10.79
CA ILE A 218 -10.02 5.66 -11.85
C ILE A 218 -11.30 6.31 -12.39
N GLU A 219 -12.37 5.54 -12.57
CA GLU A 219 -13.69 6.02 -13.01
C GLU A 219 -14.27 7.01 -12.00
N GLU A 220 -14.37 6.63 -10.74
CA GLU A 220 -14.90 7.48 -9.66
C GLU A 220 -14.12 8.78 -9.53
N ILE A 221 -12.78 8.73 -9.56
CA ILE A 221 -11.92 9.93 -9.53
C ILE A 221 -12.18 10.86 -10.72
N SER A 222 -12.54 10.30 -11.88
CA SER A 222 -12.85 11.09 -13.07
C SER A 222 -14.12 11.93 -12.89
N LEU A 223 -15.06 11.45 -12.06
CA LEU A 223 -16.35 12.09 -11.81
C LEU A 223 -16.32 13.13 -10.69
N ILE A 224 -15.24 13.23 -9.91
CA ILE A 224 -15.16 14.16 -8.78
C ILE A 224 -15.20 15.62 -9.28
N PRO A 225 -16.17 16.45 -8.84
CA PRO A 225 -16.28 17.83 -9.29
C PRO A 225 -15.30 18.77 -8.56
N GLY A 226 -15.19 19.99 -9.09
CA GLY A 226 -14.48 21.10 -8.44
C GLY A 226 -12.96 21.03 -8.51
N GLU A 227 -12.31 21.99 -7.85
CA GLU A 227 -10.85 22.18 -7.87
C GLU A 227 -10.11 20.95 -7.33
N ILE A 228 -10.61 20.35 -6.24
CA ILE A 228 -10.01 19.16 -5.64
C ILE A 228 -10.11 17.97 -6.60
N GLY A 229 -11.22 17.84 -7.32
CA GLY A 229 -11.38 16.88 -8.42
C GLY A 229 -10.32 17.04 -9.51
N ASN A 230 -10.02 18.28 -9.90
CA ASN A 230 -8.95 18.56 -10.88
C ASN A 230 -7.57 18.14 -10.34
N LYS A 231 -7.23 18.52 -9.10
CA LYS A 231 -5.94 18.19 -8.48
C LYS A 231 -5.73 16.68 -8.39
N ILE A 232 -6.75 15.93 -7.99
CA ILE A 232 -6.64 14.48 -7.84
C ILE A 232 -6.53 13.76 -9.20
N ARG A 233 -7.17 14.26 -10.26
CA ARG A 233 -7.01 13.73 -11.63
C ARG A 233 -5.59 13.90 -12.16
N VAL A 234 -5.02 15.10 -12.01
CA VAL A 234 -3.62 15.38 -12.38
C VAL A 234 -2.66 14.49 -11.59
N LYS A 235 -2.90 14.33 -10.28
CA LYS A 235 -2.08 13.46 -9.44
C LYS A 235 -2.17 12.00 -9.85
N ARG A 236 -3.37 11.49 -10.15
CA ARG A 236 -3.60 10.14 -10.67
C ARG A 236 -2.77 9.90 -11.93
N GLU A 237 -2.82 10.79 -12.90
CA GLU A 237 -2.04 10.67 -14.15
C GLU A 237 -0.53 10.69 -13.89
N SER A 238 -0.05 11.59 -13.02
CA SER A 238 1.37 11.61 -12.63
C SER A 238 1.81 10.36 -11.88
N VAL A 239 0.93 9.72 -11.11
CA VAL A 239 1.26 8.50 -10.35
C VAL A 239 1.29 7.28 -11.28
N LEU A 240 0.27 7.12 -12.13
CA LEU A 240 0.16 5.98 -13.04
C LEU A 240 1.22 6.03 -14.15
N SER A 241 1.51 7.20 -14.72
CA SER A 241 2.52 7.33 -15.79
C SER A 241 3.95 7.04 -15.31
N ARG A 242 4.22 7.16 -14.00
CA ARG A 242 5.52 6.81 -13.41
C ARG A 242 5.68 5.32 -13.12
N ASN A 243 4.63 4.52 -13.25
CA ASN A 243 4.69 3.08 -13.05
C ASN A 243 5.11 2.39 -14.37
N PRO A 244 6.37 1.91 -14.49
CA PRO A 244 6.96 1.53 -15.77
C PRO A 244 6.21 0.41 -16.49
N GLY A 245 5.70 -0.58 -15.74
CA GLY A 245 5.01 -1.74 -16.30
C GLY A 245 3.49 -1.65 -16.23
N TYR A 246 2.90 -0.51 -15.80
CA TYR A 246 1.44 -0.41 -15.63
C TYR A 246 0.69 -0.69 -16.94
N GLN A 247 1.16 -0.15 -18.07
CA GLN A 247 0.47 -0.38 -19.34
C GLN A 247 0.66 -1.81 -19.85
N GLN A 248 1.83 -2.41 -19.63
CA GLN A 248 2.08 -3.81 -19.99
C GLN A 248 1.16 -4.74 -19.19
N ILE A 249 1.07 -4.59 -17.87
CA ILE A 249 0.23 -5.44 -17.03
C ILE A 249 -1.27 -5.19 -17.27
N LYS A 250 -1.67 -3.96 -17.64
CA LYS A 250 -3.03 -3.63 -18.08
C LYS A 250 -3.38 -4.38 -19.37
N ASN A 251 -2.47 -4.41 -20.33
CA ASN A 251 -2.65 -5.17 -21.57
C ASN A 251 -2.75 -6.68 -21.30
N VAL A 252 -1.93 -7.24 -20.41
CA VAL A 252 -2.07 -8.63 -19.94
C VAL A 252 -3.47 -8.88 -19.39
N CYS A 253 -3.97 -7.98 -18.54
CA CYS A 253 -5.30 -8.10 -17.97
C CYS A 253 -6.39 -8.14 -19.06
N TYR A 254 -6.33 -7.28 -20.07
CA TYR A 254 -7.27 -7.30 -21.19
C TYR A 254 -7.21 -8.57 -22.04
N ILE A 255 -6.01 -9.12 -22.26
CA ILE A 255 -5.85 -10.41 -22.97
C ILE A 255 -6.48 -11.53 -22.15
N LEU A 256 -6.22 -11.59 -20.83
CA LEU A 256 -6.81 -12.59 -19.95
C LEU A 256 -8.33 -12.48 -19.83
N ARG A 257 -8.91 -11.30 -20.09
CA ARG A 257 -10.36 -11.06 -20.19
C ARG A 257 -10.95 -11.43 -21.56
N GLY A 258 -10.12 -11.75 -22.55
CA GLY A 258 -10.55 -11.95 -23.95
C GLY A 258 -10.94 -10.66 -24.68
N GLN A 259 -10.53 -9.49 -24.17
CA GLN A 259 -10.88 -8.15 -24.69
C GLN A 259 -9.85 -7.60 -25.68
N ASN A 260 -8.69 -8.24 -25.82
CA ASN A 260 -7.67 -7.90 -26.82
C ASN A 260 -7.17 -9.19 -27.50
N GLN A 261 -7.25 -9.23 -28.82
CA GLN A 261 -6.82 -10.36 -29.67
C GLN A 261 -5.52 -10.08 -30.42
N SER A 262 -4.98 -8.86 -30.30
CA SER A 262 -3.71 -8.48 -30.91
C SER A 262 -2.56 -9.11 -30.13
N ASP A 263 -1.47 -9.43 -30.83
CA ASP A 263 -0.25 -9.89 -30.17
C ASP A 263 0.18 -8.85 -29.13
N PRO A 264 0.41 -9.26 -27.87
CA PRO A 264 0.86 -8.33 -26.85
C PRO A 264 2.22 -7.77 -27.21
N ASP A 265 2.44 -6.47 -26.96
CA ASP A 265 3.78 -5.87 -26.90
C ASP A 265 4.53 -6.32 -25.62
N ILE A 266 4.59 -7.64 -25.44
CA ILE A 266 5.17 -8.34 -24.31
C ILE A 266 5.96 -9.49 -24.89
N LYS A 267 7.24 -9.51 -24.57
CA LYS A 267 8.17 -10.59 -24.95
C LYS A 267 7.93 -11.81 -24.06
N MET A 268 6.76 -12.43 -24.14
CA MET A 268 6.41 -13.64 -23.42
C MET A 268 5.57 -14.55 -24.31
N LYS A 269 5.80 -15.86 -24.23
CA LYS A 269 4.92 -16.85 -24.88
C LYS A 269 3.53 -16.89 -24.23
N PRO A 270 2.48 -17.33 -24.94
CA PRO A 270 1.11 -17.36 -24.42
C PRO A 270 0.94 -18.14 -23.10
N SER A 271 1.69 -19.23 -22.90
CA SER A 271 1.62 -20.02 -21.66
C SER A 271 2.16 -19.26 -20.44
N ASP A 272 3.12 -18.38 -20.62
CA ASP A 272 3.66 -17.54 -19.55
C ASP A 272 2.70 -16.39 -19.22
N ILE A 273 2.09 -15.79 -20.25
CA ILE A 273 1.04 -14.78 -20.07
C ILE A 273 -0.15 -15.37 -19.31
N ALA A 274 -0.57 -16.59 -19.63
CA ALA A 274 -1.62 -17.29 -18.90
C ALA A 274 -1.26 -17.50 -17.40
N SER A 275 0.03 -17.62 -17.08
CA SER A 275 0.52 -17.80 -15.71
C SER A 275 0.46 -16.50 -14.90
N LEU A 276 0.31 -15.33 -15.54
CA LEU A 276 0.12 -14.04 -14.87
C LEU A 276 -1.30 -13.84 -14.32
N LYS A 277 -2.22 -14.81 -14.46
CA LYS A 277 -3.61 -14.68 -14.00
C LYS A 277 -3.76 -14.30 -12.53
N PHE A 278 -2.81 -14.72 -11.69
CA PHE A 278 -2.74 -14.35 -10.27
C PHE A 278 -1.47 -13.57 -9.92
N ALA A 279 -0.85 -12.89 -10.89
CA ALA A 279 0.29 -12.03 -10.61
C ALA A 279 -0.13 -10.91 -9.63
N PRO A 280 0.57 -10.73 -8.49
CA PRO A 280 0.21 -9.72 -7.52
C PRO A 280 0.49 -8.33 -8.08
N ILE A 281 -0.39 -7.35 -7.81
CA ILE A 281 -0.13 -5.94 -8.15
C ILE A 281 0.21 -5.06 -6.94
N THR A 282 0.30 -5.67 -5.76
CA THR A 282 0.63 -5.01 -4.50
C THR A 282 1.78 -5.69 -3.76
N SER A 283 2.66 -4.90 -3.16
CA SER A 283 3.81 -5.36 -2.39
C SER A 283 3.48 -5.51 -0.89
N CYS A 284 2.21 -5.67 -0.54
CA CYS A 284 1.75 -5.69 0.84
C CYS A 284 2.35 -6.86 1.65
N ASP A 285 2.69 -7.96 0.99
CA ASP A 285 3.38 -9.09 1.63
C ASP A 285 4.78 -8.72 2.11
N VAL A 286 5.49 -7.88 1.34
CA VAL A 286 6.79 -7.34 1.76
C VAL A 286 6.62 -6.46 3.00
N GLU A 287 5.61 -5.58 3.02
CA GLU A 287 5.37 -4.70 4.17
C GLU A 287 4.94 -5.46 5.42
N ARG A 288 4.13 -6.51 5.26
CA ARG A 288 3.76 -7.41 6.36
C ARG A 288 4.96 -8.16 6.90
N SER A 289 5.91 -8.56 6.05
CA SER A 289 7.14 -9.21 6.48
C SER A 289 7.99 -8.32 7.40
N PHE A 290 7.87 -6.98 7.31
CA PHE A 290 8.53 -6.07 8.25
C PHE A 290 8.06 -6.22 9.69
N SER A 291 6.86 -6.77 9.93
CA SER A 291 6.43 -7.09 11.29
C SER A 291 7.30 -8.18 11.93
N ALA A 292 7.82 -9.14 11.14
CA ALA A 292 8.77 -10.14 11.61
C ALA A 292 10.10 -9.51 12.03
N PHE A 293 10.48 -8.37 11.44
CA PHE A 293 11.69 -7.63 11.83
C PHE A 293 11.61 -7.17 13.29
N LYS A 294 10.42 -6.85 13.80
CA LYS A 294 10.25 -6.48 15.22
C LYS A 294 10.63 -7.62 16.16
N ASN A 295 10.44 -8.88 15.76
CA ASN A 295 10.79 -10.04 16.56
C ASN A 295 12.31 -10.31 16.55
N VAL A 296 12.99 -9.90 15.48
CA VAL A 296 14.45 -10.07 15.32
C VAL A 296 15.22 -8.89 15.93
N LEU A 297 14.77 -7.66 15.72
CA LEU A 297 15.43 -6.41 16.13
C LEU A 297 15.02 -5.94 17.53
N THR A 298 14.81 -6.86 18.48
CA THR A 298 14.48 -6.48 19.86
C THR A 298 15.72 -6.07 20.65
N ASN A 299 15.55 -5.15 21.60
CA ASN A 299 16.58 -4.76 22.58
C ASN A 299 17.05 -5.92 23.49
N LYS A 300 16.65 -7.17 23.26
CA LYS A 300 17.13 -8.34 23.99
C LYS A 300 18.18 -9.14 23.19
N ARG A 301 18.38 -8.83 21.91
CA ARG A 301 19.30 -9.53 21.00
C ARG A 301 20.44 -8.61 20.57
N HIS A 302 21.42 -8.41 21.45
CA HIS A 302 22.51 -7.45 21.26
C HIS A 302 23.74 -7.98 20.50
N ASN A 303 23.84 -9.30 20.26
CA ASN A 303 25.06 -9.93 19.74
C ASN A 303 24.84 -10.71 18.43
N LEU A 304 23.80 -10.41 17.65
CA LEU A 304 23.61 -11.04 16.35
C LEU A 304 24.46 -10.31 15.29
N SER A 305 25.21 -11.08 14.49
CA SER A 305 25.80 -10.55 13.26
C SER A 305 24.70 -10.28 12.23
N MET A 306 25.01 -9.49 11.20
CA MET A 306 24.07 -9.26 10.09
C MET A 306 23.70 -10.57 9.38
N ASP A 307 24.63 -11.51 9.27
CA ASP A 307 24.37 -12.83 8.68
C ASP A 307 23.35 -13.61 9.51
N SER A 308 23.53 -13.66 10.84
CA SER A 308 22.57 -14.31 11.74
C SER A 308 21.20 -13.62 11.71
N ILE A 309 21.14 -12.30 11.57
CA ILE A 309 19.89 -11.56 11.38
C ILE A 309 19.21 -12.02 10.07
N ASN A 310 19.96 -12.09 8.97
CA ASN A 310 19.41 -12.52 7.68
C ASN A 310 18.86 -13.94 7.72
N GLU A 311 19.60 -14.88 8.32
CA GLU A 311 19.16 -16.28 8.50
C GLU A 311 17.88 -16.35 9.35
N LEU A 312 17.84 -15.65 10.48
CA LEU A 312 16.65 -15.61 11.34
C LEU A 312 15.44 -15.03 10.59
N LEU A 313 15.64 -14.00 9.79
CA LEU A 313 14.57 -13.41 9.00
C LEU A 313 13.99 -14.38 7.99
N VAL A 314 14.83 -15.16 7.30
CA VAL A 314 14.38 -16.22 6.39
C VAL A 314 13.53 -17.24 7.14
N LEU A 315 13.96 -17.69 8.33
CA LEU A 315 13.20 -18.63 9.16
C LEU A 315 11.85 -18.06 9.63
N TYR A 316 11.81 -16.82 10.12
CA TYR A 316 10.57 -16.20 10.61
C TYR A 316 9.59 -15.84 9.50
N CYS A 317 10.09 -15.48 8.31
CA CYS A 317 9.23 -15.10 7.19
C CYS A 317 8.75 -16.30 6.36
N ASN A 318 9.41 -17.47 6.49
CA ASN A 318 9.06 -18.71 5.81
C ASN A 318 8.70 -19.81 6.82
N PRO A 319 7.63 -19.66 7.63
CA PRO A 319 7.24 -20.71 8.57
C PRO A 319 6.90 -21.98 7.80
N ILE A 320 7.56 -23.09 8.17
CA ILE A 320 7.20 -24.43 7.70
C ILE A 320 5.88 -24.78 8.38
N VAL A 321 4.80 -24.87 7.60
CA VAL A 321 3.49 -25.37 8.05
C VAL A 321 3.46 -26.88 7.85
#